data_AF-R9JHM2-F1
#
_entry.id   AF-R9JHM2-F1
#
_cell.length_a   1.000
_cell.length_b   1.000
_cell.length_c   1.000
_cell.angle_alpha   90.00
_cell.angle_beta   90.00
_cell.angle_gamma   90.00
#
_symmetry.space_group_name_H-M   'P 1'
#
loop_
_entity.id
_entity.type
_entity.pdbx_description
1 polymer ?
#
loop_
_entity_poly.entity_id
_entity_poly.type
_entity_poly.pdbx_seq_one_letter_code
_entity_poly.pdbx_strand_id
1 'polypeptide(L)' 'MKQGTLFYDEKNKRYDFHYIDGNGGKRDYGGINCGEVFEFRLNEVWIPARVEMGIDRKWYLVGLPGLKLDGLEVRIE' A
#
# COMPACT_ATOMS: atom_id res chain seq x y z
N MET A 1 -8.63 -10.45 -5.34
CA MET A 1 -8.52 -9.48 -4.23
C MET A 1 -7.38 -9.87 -3.29
N LYS A 2 -6.37 -9.02 -3.22
CA LYS A 2 -5.29 -9.05 -2.25
C LYS A 2 -5.56 -7.94 -1.24
N GLN A 3 -5.60 -8.25 0.04
CA GLN A 3 -5.80 -7.28 1.12
C GLN A 3 -4.77 -7.52 2.22
N GLY A 4 -4.26 -6.44 2.80
CA GLY A 4 -3.29 -6.49 3.87
C GLY A 4 -3.10 -5.16 4.58
N THR A 5 -2.00 -5.07 5.30
CA THR A 5 -1.57 -3.86 6.01
C THR A 5 -0.21 -3.43 5.48
N LEU A 6 -0.09 -2.16 5.12
CA LEU A 6 1.15 -1.58 4.61
C LEU A 6 2.25 -1.57 5.66
N PHE A 7 3.46 -1.91 5.22
CA PHE A 7 4.70 -1.70 5.94
C PHE A 7 5.79 -1.18 5.00
N TYR A 8 6.73 -0.42 5.53
CA TYR A 8 7.90 -0.02 4.78
C TYR A 8 8.97 -1.12 4.81
N ASP A 9 9.32 -1.64 3.63
CA ASP A 9 10.42 -2.58 3.47
C ASP A 9 11.75 -1.81 3.35
N GLU A 10 12.52 -1.81 4.43
CA GLU A 10 13.82 -1.16 4.50
C GLU A 10 14.88 -1.77 3.56
N LYS A 11 14.74 -3.04 3.16
CA LYS A 11 15.66 -3.69 2.24
C LYS A 11 15.44 -3.24 0.80
N ASN A 12 14.17 -3.17 0.39
CA ASN A 12 13.78 -2.79 -0.96
C ASN A 12 13.47 -1.29 -1.13
N LYS A 13 13.46 -0.52 -0.03
CA LYS A 13 13.15 0.92 0.03
C LYS A 13 11.79 1.26 -0.58
N ARG A 14 10.82 0.37 -0.37
CA ARG A 14 9.47 0.41 -0.93
C ARG A 14 8.45 0.06 0.14
N TYR A 15 7.24 0.58 0.00
CA TYR A 15 6.11 0.02 0.76
C TYR A 15 5.73 -1.34 0.17
N ASP A 16 5.31 -2.25 1.03
CA ASP A 16 4.79 -3.56 0.67
C ASP A 16 3.65 -3.94 1.63
N PHE A 17 2.95 -5.03 1.32
CA PHE A 17 1.99 -5.64 2.23
C PHE A 17 1.94 -7.15 2.02
N HIS A 18 1.58 -7.87 3.08
CA HIS A 18 1.27 -9.28 2.98
C HIS A 18 -0.22 -9.49 2.75
N TYR A 19 -0.58 -10.50 1.97
CA TYR A 19 -1.97 -10.93 1.78
C TYR A 19 -2.10 -12.45 1.94
N ILE A 20 -3.33 -12.91 2.13
CA ILE A 20 -3.67 -14.34 2.12
C ILE A 20 -4.20 -14.70 0.74
N ASP A 21 -3.56 -15.67 0.08
CA ASP A 21 -4.02 -16.18 -1.21
C ASP A 21 -5.25 -17.10 -1.09
N GLY A 22 -5.80 -17.52 -2.22
CA GLY A 22 -7.01 -18.36 -2.26
C GLY A 22 -6.86 -19.72 -1.58
N ASN A 23 -5.64 -20.15 -1.28
CA ASN A 23 -5.35 -21.42 -0.60
C ASN A 23 -5.02 -21.21 0.90
N GLY A 24 -5.21 -20.01 1.43
CA GLY A 24 -4.85 -19.67 2.81
C GLY A 24 -3.37 -19.39 3.03
N GLY A 25 -2.56 -19.34 1.97
CA GLY A 25 -1.13 -19.07 2.06
C GLY A 25 -0.83 -17.59 2.23
N LYS A 26 0.04 -17.23 3.17
CA LYS A 26 0.58 -15.87 3.28
C LYS A 26 1.56 -15.59 2.14
N ARG A 27 1.38 -14.49 1.43
CA ARG A 27 2.20 -14.03 0.30
C ARG A 27 2.60 -12.58 0.47
N ASP A 28 3.75 -12.22 -0.08
CA ASP A 28 4.19 -10.83 -0.24
C ASP A 28 3.58 -10.27 -1.52
N TYR A 29 3.17 -9.00 -1.51
CA TYR A 29 2.78 -8.32 -2.74
C TYR A 29 3.99 -8.13 -3.66
N GLY A 30 5.17 -7.85 -3.10
CA GLY A 30 6.44 -7.79 -3.83
C GLY A 30 6.95 -6.36 -4.04
N GLY A 31 6.49 -5.42 -3.21
CA GLY A 31 6.89 -4.02 -3.25
C GLY A 31 6.09 -3.20 -4.24
N ILE A 32 5.59 -2.06 -3.77
CA ILE A 32 4.78 -1.12 -4.53
C ILE A 32 5.66 -0.26 -5.44
N ASN A 33 5.12 0.08 -6.60
CA ASN A 33 5.68 0.96 -7.61
C ASN A 33 4.87 2.26 -7.71
N CYS A 34 5.55 3.33 -8.12
CA CYS A 34 4.87 4.57 -8.51
C CYS A 34 3.88 4.28 -9.63
N GLY A 35 2.71 4.92 -9.55
CA GLY A 35 1.66 4.80 -10.56
C GLY A 35 0.60 3.75 -10.25
N GLU A 36 0.87 2.82 -9.33
CA GLU A 36 -0.12 1.81 -8.91
C GLU A 36 -1.26 2.43 -8.11
N VAL A 37 -2.47 1.94 -8.34
CA VAL A 37 -3.70 2.39 -7.67
C VAL A 37 -4.22 1.26 -6.80
N PHE A 38 -4.44 1.57 -5.52
CA PHE A 38 -5.02 0.67 -4.53
C PHE A 38 -6.19 1.36 -3.86
N GLU A 39 -7.00 0.59 -3.15
CA GLU A 39 -7.97 1.13 -2.20
C GLU A 39 -7.40 1.08 -0.78
N PHE A 40 -7.49 2.20 -0.07
CA PHE A 40 -7.02 2.34 1.31
C PHE A 40 -8.20 2.54 2.25
N ARG A 41 -8.15 1.89 3.42
CA ARG A 41 -9.22 2.01 4.41
C ARG A 41 -9.00 3.25 5.28
N LEU A 42 -9.88 4.24 5.15
CA LEU A 42 -9.86 5.49 5.90
C LEU A 42 -11.24 5.75 6.47
N ASN A 43 -11.34 5.91 7.79
CA ASN A 43 -12.62 6.08 8.50
C ASN A 43 -13.66 5.03 8.07
N GLU A 44 -13.25 3.76 8.04
CA GLU A 44 -14.08 2.60 7.65
C GLU A 44 -14.53 2.56 6.18
N VAL A 45 -14.14 3.54 5.37
CA VAL A 45 -14.43 3.62 3.92
C VAL A 45 -13.19 3.26 3.11
N TRP A 46 -13.40 2.58 1.98
CA TRP A 46 -12.33 2.29 1.02
C TRP A 46 -12.22 3.43 0.01
N ILE A 47 -11.04 4.04 -0.07
CA ILE A 47 -10.78 5.19 -0.93
C ILE A 47 -9.69 4.81 -1.95
N PRO A 48 -9.95 4.91 -3.26
CA PRO A 48 -8.93 4.66 -4.27
C PRO A 48 -7.91 5.79 -4.28
N ALA A 49 -6.62 5.45 -4.24
CA ALA A 49 -5.54 6.41 -4.37
C ALA A 49 -4.36 5.81 -5.13
N ARG A 50 -3.67 6.68 -5.89
CA ARG A 50 -2.43 6.34 -6.58
C ARG A 50 -1.25 6.54 -5.64
N VAL A 51 -0.34 5.58 -5.59
CA VAL A 51 0.89 5.66 -4.82
C VAL A 51 1.99 6.27 -5.68
N GLU A 52 2.74 7.22 -5.12
CA GLU A 52 3.84 7.92 -5.78
C GLU A 52 5.01 8.14 -4.83
N MET A 53 6.16 8.50 -5.39
CA MET A 53 7.37 8.87 -4.66
C MET A 53 7.72 10.34 -4.92
N GLY A 54 7.93 11.11 -3.85
CA GLY A 54 8.38 12.49 -3.92
C GLY A 54 9.87 12.62 -4.25
N ILE A 55 10.30 13.83 -4.64
CA ILE A 55 11.71 14.15 -4.87
C ILE A 55 12.56 13.98 -3.60
N ASP A 56 11.93 14.09 -2.42
CA ASP A 56 12.51 13.87 -1.10
C ASP A 56 12.60 12.38 -0.72
N ARG A 57 12.30 11.47 -1.66
CA ARG A 57 12.26 10.02 -1.49
C ARG A 57 11.27 9.56 -0.42
N LYS A 58 10.18 10.32 -0.22
CA LYS A 58 9.05 9.88 0.61
C LYS A 58 7.90 9.40 -0.27
N TRP A 59 7.37 8.25 0.09
CA TRP A 59 6.17 7.71 -0.51
C TRP A 59 4.94 8.49 -0.03
N TYR A 60 4.00 8.74 -0.93
CA TYR A 60 2.76 9.43 -0.63
C TYR A 60 1.60 8.93 -1.49
N LEU A 61 0.37 9.24 -1.05
CA LEU A 61 -0.85 8.98 -1.81
C LEU A 61 -1.31 10.26 -2.50
N VAL A 62 -1.54 10.19 -3.81
CA VAL A 62 -2.02 11.33 -4.60
C VAL A 62 -3.41 11.74 -4.10
N GLY A 63 -3.59 13.03 -3.82
CA GLY A 63 -4.84 13.58 -3.28
C GLY A 63 -5.01 13.42 -1.77
N LEU A 64 -4.07 12.73 -1.09
CA LEU A 64 -4.07 12.54 0.36
C LEU A 64 -2.69 12.90 0.96
N PRO A 65 -2.22 14.15 0.79
CA PRO A 65 -0.90 14.56 1.24
C PRO A 65 -0.79 14.48 2.78
N GLY A 66 0.37 14.02 3.27
CA GLY A 66 0.66 13.97 4.71
C GLY A 66 0.05 12.78 5.45
N LEU A 67 -0.73 11.92 4.79
CA LEU A 67 -1.19 10.68 5.39
C LEU A 67 0.00 9.75 5.68
N LYS A 68 0.03 9.17 6.88
CA LYS A 68 1.03 8.16 7.24
C LYS A 68 0.64 6.82 6.60
N LEU A 69 1.55 6.24 5.82
CA LEU A 69 1.29 5.00 5.09
C LEU A 69 1.45 3.75 5.96
N ASP A 70 2.37 3.75 6.94
CA ASP A 70 2.58 2.60 7.82
C ASP A 70 1.30 2.23 8.56
N GLY A 71 0.91 0.95 8.47
CA GLY A 71 -0.26 0.43 9.17
C GLY A 71 -1.59 0.69 8.47
N LEU A 72 -1.62 1.37 7.32
CA LEU A 72 -2.85 1.50 6.55
C LEU A 72 -3.30 0.14 6.02
N GLU A 73 -4.58 -0.17 6.17
CA GLU A 73 -5.19 -1.27 5.43
C GLU A 73 -5.29 -0.90 3.95
N VAL A 74 -4.88 -1.83 3.10
CA VAL A 74 -4.81 -1.67 1.64
C VAL A 74 -5.40 -2.90 0.96
N ARG A 75 -6.07 -2.70 -0.19
CA ARG A 75 -6.52 -3.78 -1.05
C ARG A 75 -6.40 -3.44 -2.54
N ILE A 76 -6.31 -4.47 -3.36
CA ILE A 76 -6.34 -4.42 -4.83
C ILE A 76 -7.02 -5.69 -5.34
N GLU A 77 -7.77 -5.60 -6.43
CA GLU A 77 -8.42 -6.77 -7.02
C GLU A 77 -7.44 -7.72 -7.71
#